data_AF-A0A0T6W448-F1
#
_entry.id   AF-A0A0T6W448-F1
#
_cell.length_a   1.000
_cell.length_b   1.000
_cell.length_c   1.000
_cell.angle_alpha   90.00
_cell.angle_beta   90.00
_cell.angle_gamma   90.00
#
_symmetry.space_group_name_H-M   'P 1'
#
loop_
_entity.id
_entity.type
_entity.pdbx_description
1 polymer ?
#
loop_
_entity_poly.entity_id
_entity_poly.type
_entity_poly.pdbx_seq_one_letter_code
_entity_poly.pdbx_strand_id
1 'polypeptide(L)'
;MTKPSRGIFALAGALALSACTVFPIPEAPRLMELAPPAEREVFDTPRPAALRVDTPLASDPLDSTRVLVKPTPYEFQALPGARWRDSIPVVLRDYLIQEFRQSGGFTSVMTDTSPATAGLTLVTELTGFHAETHADGTTVVIHLHTELMENRSRKSLCVLDQREEALAASAKLDDLMSAFSRAASALSTDITRWSRDCLADA
;
A
#
# COMPACT_ATOMS: atom_id res chain seq x y z
N MET A 1 34.77 -14.81 -77.53
CA MET A 1 35.43 -14.05 -76.44
C MET A 1 34.40 -13.16 -75.76
N THR A 2 33.75 -13.65 -74.70
CA THR A 2 32.89 -12.86 -73.80
C THR A 2 33.08 -13.42 -72.39
N LYS A 3 33.49 -12.55 -71.45
CA LYS A 3 33.89 -12.89 -70.08
C LYS A 3 32.78 -12.39 -69.13
N PRO A 4 32.31 -13.17 -68.14
CA PRO A 4 31.20 -12.74 -67.28
C PRO A 4 31.70 -11.87 -66.12
N SER A 5 31.01 -10.76 -65.85
CA SER A 5 31.26 -9.83 -64.76
C SER A 5 30.65 -10.33 -63.43
N ARG A 6 31.49 -10.99 -62.62
CA ARG A 6 31.17 -11.42 -61.24
C ARG A 6 31.60 -10.33 -60.25
N GLY A 7 30.84 -9.24 -60.12
CA GLY A 7 31.31 -8.11 -59.29
C GLY A 7 30.25 -7.22 -58.63
N ILE A 8 28.96 -7.51 -58.75
CA ILE A 8 27.91 -6.56 -58.31
C ILE A 8 27.05 -7.08 -57.14
N PHE A 9 27.14 -8.37 -56.77
CA PHE A 9 26.27 -8.94 -55.73
C PHE A 9 26.78 -8.83 -54.28
N ALA A 10 27.95 -8.20 -54.05
CA ALA A 10 28.57 -8.20 -52.71
C ALA A 10 28.27 -6.95 -51.85
N LEU A 11 27.63 -5.91 -52.40
CA LEU A 11 27.51 -4.62 -51.70
C LEU A 11 26.14 -4.34 -51.03
N ALA A 12 25.14 -5.21 -51.24
CA ALA A 12 23.79 -5.00 -50.70
C ALA A 12 23.55 -5.60 -49.29
N GLY A 13 24.48 -6.44 -48.79
CA GLY A 13 24.32 -7.13 -47.49
C GLY A 13 24.79 -6.34 -46.25
N ALA A 14 25.52 -5.24 -46.43
CA ALA A 14 26.21 -4.56 -45.32
C ALA A 14 25.38 -3.48 -44.60
N LEU A 15 24.19 -3.12 -45.12
CA LEU A 15 23.34 -2.06 -44.56
C LEU A 15 22.25 -2.57 -43.59
N ALA A 16 22.14 -3.88 -43.36
CA ALA A 16 21.10 -4.47 -42.52
C ALA A 16 21.47 -4.61 -41.02
N LEU A 17 22.66 -4.14 -40.60
CA LEU A 17 23.20 -4.36 -39.25
C LEU A 17 23.20 -3.12 -38.34
N SER A 18 22.73 -1.96 -38.79
CA SER A 18 22.70 -0.73 -37.96
C SER A 18 21.38 -0.48 -37.21
N ALA A 19 20.47 -1.46 -37.15
CA ALA A 19 19.15 -1.31 -36.53
C ALA A 19 19.07 -1.74 -35.05
N CYS A 20 20.19 -2.13 -34.43
CA CYS A 20 20.19 -2.61 -33.06
C CYS A 20 20.53 -1.49 -32.06
N THR A 21 19.58 -1.25 -31.13
CA THR A 21 19.78 -0.76 -29.75
C THR A 21 19.76 0.75 -29.46
N VAL A 22 18.60 1.38 -29.64
CA VAL A 22 18.13 2.35 -28.64
C VAL A 22 17.01 1.67 -27.89
N PHE A 23 17.37 0.86 -26.89
CA PHE A 23 16.41 0.41 -25.89
C PHE A 23 16.39 1.51 -24.83
N PRO A 24 15.31 2.29 -24.69
CA PRO A 24 15.25 3.31 -23.65
C PRO A 24 15.43 2.61 -22.31
N ILE A 25 16.48 2.97 -21.57
CA ILE A 25 16.65 2.50 -20.19
C ILE A 25 15.52 3.16 -19.40
N PRO A 26 14.55 2.41 -18.86
CA PRO A 26 13.47 3.00 -18.09
C PRO A 26 14.07 3.70 -16.87
N GLU A 27 13.67 4.94 -16.64
CA GLU A 27 14.03 5.63 -15.41
C GLU A 27 13.55 4.81 -14.20
N ALA A 28 14.38 4.72 -13.16
CA ALA A 28 14.01 3.98 -11.97
C ALA A 28 12.75 4.62 -11.36
N PRO A 29 11.70 3.84 -11.04
CA PRO A 29 10.46 4.39 -10.52
C PRO A 29 10.71 5.07 -9.16
N ARG A 30 10.05 6.20 -8.93
CA ARG A 30 10.05 6.85 -7.61
C ARG A 30 9.46 5.89 -6.57
N LEU A 31 10.11 5.79 -5.41
CA LEU A 31 9.65 4.98 -4.28
C LEU A 31 8.83 5.83 -3.33
N MET A 32 7.57 5.44 -3.12
CA MET A 32 6.59 6.16 -2.31
C MET A 32 6.42 5.53 -0.93
N GLU A 33 6.03 6.36 0.03
CA GLU A 33 5.73 5.98 1.41
C GLU A 33 4.58 6.84 1.94
N LEU A 34 3.83 6.31 2.91
CA LEU A 34 2.80 7.06 3.62
C LEU A 34 3.47 8.04 4.59
N ALA A 35 3.13 9.31 4.49
CA ALA A 35 3.65 10.32 5.40
C ALA A 35 3.02 10.16 6.80
N PRO A 36 3.80 10.31 7.88
CA PRO A 36 3.25 10.36 9.23
C PRO A 36 2.22 11.51 9.36
N PRO A 37 1.23 11.37 10.23
CA PRO A 37 0.23 12.41 10.43
C PRO A 37 0.86 13.64 11.11
N ALA A 38 0.28 14.82 10.83
CA ALA A 38 0.72 16.08 11.42
C ALA A 38 0.41 16.15 12.93
N GLU A 39 -0.75 15.61 13.31
CA GLU A 39 -1.21 15.52 14.69
C GLU A 39 -1.54 14.06 15.02
N ARG A 40 -1.29 13.67 16.26
CA ARG A 40 -1.57 12.32 16.75
C ARG A 40 -2.41 12.39 18.01
N GLU A 41 -3.40 11.51 18.07
CA GLU A 41 -4.06 11.19 19.32
C GLU A 41 -3.12 10.32 20.17
N VAL A 42 -2.88 10.77 21.39
CA VAL A 42 -2.06 10.05 22.38
C VAL A 42 -2.95 9.76 23.58
N PHE A 43 -2.85 8.54 24.09
CA PHE A 43 -3.62 8.09 25.23
C PHE A 43 -2.76 8.12 26.50
N ASP A 44 -3.26 8.77 27.54
CA ASP A 44 -2.55 8.90 28.82
C ASP A 44 -2.39 7.56 29.55
N THR A 45 -3.32 6.62 29.33
CA THR A 45 -3.32 5.31 29.98
C THR A 45 -3.36 4.18 28.95
N PRO A 46 -2.29 3.37 28.85
CA PRO A 46 -2.27 2.22 27.97
C PRO A 46 -3.19 1.11 28.49
N ARG A 47 -3.81 0.36 27.58
CA ARG A 47 -4.42 -0.93 27.92
C ARG A 47 -3.31 -1.93 28.28
N PRO A 48 -3.45 -2.73 29.35
CA PRO A 48 -2.42 -3.69 29.81
C PRO A 48 -2.38 -4.95 28.92
N ALA A 49 -2.21 -4.75 27.62
CA ALA A 49 -2.18 -5.79 26.60
C ALA A 49 -1.02 -5.56 25.62
N ALA A 50 -0.44 -6.67 25.17
CA ALA A 50 0.51 -6.72 24.07
C ALA A 50 -0.26 -6.99 22.78
N LEU A 51 -0.11 -6.10 21.79
CA LEU A 51 -0.78 -6.17 20.49
C LEU A 51 0.20 -6.57 19.39
N ARG A 52 -0.09 -7.68 18.70
CA ARG A 52 0.54 -7.99 17.42
C ARG A 52 -0.29 -7.40 16.29
N VAL A 53 0.36 -6.79 15.32
CA VAL A 53 -0.26 -6.36 14.07
C VAL A 53 0.25 -7.27 12.97
N ASP A 54 -0.65 -8.06 12.39
CA ASP A 54 -0.33 -8.93 11.27
C ASP A 54 -0.30 -8.11 9.97
N THR A 55 0.52 -8.55 9.00
CA THR A 55 0.46 -7.99 7.65
C THR A 55 -0.96 -8.19 7.08
N PRO A 56 -1.63 -7.14 6.57
CA PRO A 56 -2.96 -7.28 5.97
C PRO A 56 -2.99 -8.36 4.90
N LEU A 57 -3.99 -9.23 4.94
CA LEU A 57 -4.28 -10.14 3.84
C LEU A 57 -4.76 -9.31 2.64
N ALA A 58 -4.19 -9.55 1.47
CA ALA A 58 -4.64 -8.94 0.23
C ALA A 58 -4.46 -9.93 -0.92
N SER A 59 -5.26 -9.74 -1.97
CA SER A 59 -5.09 -10.41 -3.25
C SER A 59 -4.58 -9.41 -4.30
N ASP A 60 -4.09 -9.93 -5.43
CA ASP A 60 -3.84 -9.08 -6.59
C ASP A 60 -5.11 -8.30 -6.99
N PRO A 61 -4.98 -7.02 -7.40
CA PRO A 61 -3.72 -6.27 -7.58
C PRO A 61 -3.22 -5.53 -6.31
N LEU A 62 -3.92 -5.64 -5.18
CA LEU A 62 -3.60 -4.96 -3.93
C LEU A 62 -2.33 -5.53 -3.27
N ASP A 63 -2.05 -6.82 -3.42
CA ASP A 63 -0.77 -7.40 -3.01
C ASP A 63 0.35 -7.12 -4.03
N SER A 64 0.63 -5.84 -4.25
CA SER A 64 1.68 -5.40 -5.16
C SER A 64 2.37 -4.13 -4.66
N THR A 65 3.44 -3.72 -5.35
CA THR A 65 4.13 -2.45 -5.07
C THR A 65 3.56 -1.29 -5.87
N ARG A 66 2.54 -1.49 -6.72
CA ARG A 66 2.09 -0.48 -7.69
C ARG A 66 1.24 0.58 -6.99
N VAL A 67 1.36 1.84 -7.42
CA VAL A 67 0.36 2.86 -7.06
C VAL A 67 -0.85 2.62 -7.94
N LEU A 68 -1.96 2.17 -7.34
CA LEU A 68 -3.14 1.75 -8.07
C LEU A 68 -4.11 2.91 -8.27
N VAL A 69 -4.65 2.99 -9.48
CA VAL A 69 -5.79 3.82 -9.82
C VAL A 69 -6.91 2.93 -10.37
N LYS A 70 -8.15 3.31 -10.10
CA LYS A 70 -9.36 2.59 -10.49
C LYS A 70 -10.23 3.53 -11.34
N PRO A 71 -9.94 3.65 -12.65
CA PRO A 71 -10.63 4.60 -13.52
C PRO A 71 -12.07 4.19 -13.83
N THR A 72 -12.37 2.89 -13.73
CA THR A 72 -13.74 2.37 -13.81
C THR A 72 -13.97 1.36 -12.67
N PRO A 73 -15.22 1.01 -12.35
CA PRO A 73 -15.51 0.02 -11.32
C PRO A 73 -14.90 -1.37 -11.57
N TYR A 74 -14.52 -1.68 -12.82
CA TYR A 74 -14.13 -3.01 -13.27
C TYR A 74 -12.64 -3.18 -13.55
N GLU A 75 -11.84 -2.13 -13.46
CA GLU A 75 -10.42 -2.20 -13.80
C GLU A 75 -9.54 -1.48 -12.79
N PHE A 76 -8.36 -2.05 -12.55
CA PHE A 76 -7.25 -1.35 -11.90
C PHE A 76 -6.18 -1.07 -12.93
N GLN A 77 -5.54 0.09 -12.82
CA GLN A 77 -4.36 0.47 -13.57
C GLN A 77 -3.25 0.89 -12.61
N ALA A 78 -2.01 0.74 -13.03
CA ALA A 78 -0.85 1.20 -12.27
C ALA A 78 -0.45 2.59 -12.77
N LEU A 79 -0.27 3.53 -11.84
CA LEU A 79 0.30 4.83 -12.16
C LEU A 79 1.78 4.66 -12.56
N PRO A 80 2.19 5.07 -13.77
CA PRO A 80 3.56 4.88 -14.23
C PRO A 80 4.55 5.78 -13.49
N GLY A 81 5.81 5.35 -13.42
CA GLY A 81 6.91 6.15 -12.86
C GLY A 81 6.96 6.20 -11.33
N ALA A 82 6.03 5.57 -10.63
CA ALA A 82 6.03 5.48 -9.17
C ALA A 82 5.53 4.12 -8.67
N ARG A 83 6.05 3.72 -7.52
CA ARG A 83 5.66 2.51 -6.79
C ARG A 83 5.86 2.72 -5.30
N TRP A 84 5.15 1.99 -4.48
CA TRP A 84 5.40 1.90 -3.04
C TRP A 84 6.78 1.30 -2.76
N ARG A 85 7.38 1.65 -1.62
CA ARG A 85 8.69 1.13 -1.22
C ARG A 85 8.71 -0.39 -0.98
N ASP A 86 7.55 -0.96 -0.68
CA ASP A 86 7.29 -2.39 -0.48
C ASP A 86 5.87 -2.71 -0.98
N SER A 87 5.37 -3.94 -0.78
CA SER A 87 3.98 -4.26 -1.09
C SER A 87 3.04 -3.37 -0.26
N ILE A 88 1.87 -3.03 -0.82
CA ILE A 88 0.87 -2.20 -0.13
C ILE A 88 0.55 -2.75 1.27
N PRO A 89 0.32 -4.06 1.48
CA PRO A 89 0.08 -4.60 2.82
C PRO A 89 1.22 -4.33 3.79
N VAL A 90 2.48 -4.46 3.36
CA VAL A 90 3.65 -4.17 4.21
C VAL A 90 3.71 -2.68 4.55
N VAL A 91 3.48 -1.79 3.59
CA VAL A 91 3.44 -0.34 3.82
C VAL A 91 2.35 0.02 4.84
N LEU A 92 1.15 -0.54 4.69
CA LEU A 92 0.05 -0.27 5.60
C LEU A 92 0.31 -0.85 7.01
N ARG A 93 0.84 -2.07 7.09
CA ARG A 93 1.23 -2.69 8.37
C ARG A 93 2.24 -1.83 9.13
N ASP A 94 3.32 -1.43 8.45
CA ASP A 94 4.37 -0.63 9.04
C ASP A 94 3.82 0.71 9.56
N TYR A 95 2.93 1.34 8.78
CA TYR A 95 2.23 2.56 9.18
C TYR A 95 1.37 2.35 10.42
N LEU A 96 0.50 1.33 10.43
CA LEU A 96 -0.35 1.01 11.57
C LEU A 96 0.48 0.73 12.83
N ILE A 97 1.54 -0.07 12.73
CA ILE A 97 2.44 -0.36 13.86
C ILE A 97 3.04 0.92 14.42
N GLN A 98 3.49 1.82 13.54
CA GLN A 98 4.06 3.09 13.97
C GLN A 98 3.03 3.91 14.75
N GLU A 99 1.82 4.07 14.23
CA GLU A 99 0.80 4.90 14.87
C GLU A 99 0.25 4.26 16.16
N PHE A 100 0.08 2.93 16.20
CA PHE A 100 -0.23 2.22 17.44
C PHE A 100 0.83 2.42 18.52
N ARG A 101 2.12 2.38 18.16
CA ARG A 101 3.21 2.62 19.12
C ARG A 101 3.22 4.05 19.62
N GLN A 102 3.05 5.01 18.71
CA GLN A 102 3.13 6.43 19.03
C GLN A 102 1.90 6.94 19.80
N SER A 103 0.74 6.32 19.61
CA SER A 103 -0.46 6.63 20.39
C SER A 103 -0.35 6.25 21.87
N GLY A 104 0.57 5.35 22.25
CA GLY A 104 0.66 4.82 23.62
C GLY A 104 -0.58 4.02 24.06
N GLY A 105 -1.42 3.57 23.12
CA GLY A 105 -2.69 2.92 23.41
C GLY A 105 -2.59 1.56 24.11
N PHE A 106 -1.45 0.87 23.94
CA PHE A 106 -1.18 -0.49 24.41
C PHE A 106 0.19 -0.56 25.06
N THR A 107 0.38 -1.46 26.03
CA THR A 107 1.68 -1.64 26.71
C THR A 107 2.82 -2.04 25.77
N SER A 108 2.53 -2.77 24.70
CA SER A 108 3.52 -3.08 23.66
C SER A 108 2.83 -3.40 22.34
N VAL A 109 3.50 -3.04 21.24
CA VAL A 109 3.01 -3.24 19.87
C VAL A 109 4.14 -3.83 19.03
N MET A 110 3.85 -4.92 18.32
CA MET A 110 4.83 -5.68 17.54
C MET A 110 4.30 -6.11 16.18
N THR A 111 5.22 -6.29 15.24
CA THR A 111 4.95 -6.92 13.94
C THR A 111 4.77 -8.43 14.11
N ASP A 112 4.05 -9.05 13.17
CA ASP A 112 3.97 -10.50 12.94
C ASP A 112 5.32 -11.24 12.92
N THR A 113 6.40 -10.62 12.43
CA THR A 113 7.74 -11.23 12.41
C THR A 113 8.47 -11.23 13.76
N SER A 114 7.91 -10.57 14.79
CA SER A 114 8.52 -10.51 16.12
C SER A 114 8.39 -11.87 16.84
N PRO A 115 9.46 -12.38 17.48
CA PRO A 115 9.39 -13.60 18.28
C PRO A 115 8.64 -13.40 19.62
N ALA A 116 8.33 -12.16 20.00
CA ALA A 116 7.62 -11.85 21.23
C ALA A 116 6.18 -12.39 21.22
N THR A 117 5.69 -12.80 22.38
CA THR A 117 4.30 -13.21 22.57
C THR A 117 3.41 -11.98 22.74
N ALA A 118 2.24 -12.02 22.11
CA ALA A 118 1.19 -11.02 22.25
C ALA A 118 -0.08 -11.69 22.78
N GLY A 119 -0.83 -10.99 23.64
CA GLY A 119 -2.14 -11.47 24.10
C GLY A 119 -3.22 -11.27 23.04
N LEU A 120 -3.05 -10.25 22.21
CA LEU A 120 -3.97 -9.85 21.15
C LEU A 120 -3.27 -9.84 19.79
N THR A 121 -4.04 -10.08 18.74
CA THR A 121 -3.61 -9.90 17.35
C THR A 121 -4.65 -9.08 16.60
N LEU A 122 -4.21 -8.03 15.91
CA LEU A 122 -4.97 -7.31 14.92
C LEU A 122 -4.79 -8.01 13.57
N VAL A 123 -5.84 -8.70 13.12
CA VAL A 123 -5.89 -9.36 11.82
C VAL A 123 -6.67 -8.45 10.87
N THR A 124 -6.17 -8.25 9.65
CA THR A 124 -6.80 -7.34 8.70
C THR A 124 -6.85 -7.94 7.30
N GLU A 125 -7.89 -7.60 6.54
CA GLU A 125 -8.04 -7.89 5.11
C GLU A 125 -8.20 -6.57 4.36
N LEU A 126 -7.30 -6.32 3.41
CA LEU A 126 -7.26 -5.12 2.60
C LEU A 126 -8.02 -5.33 1.29
N THR A 127 -9.15 -4.63 1.16
CA THR A 127 -10.07 -4.73 0.01
C THR A 127 -10.08 -3.47 -0.85
N GLY A 128 -9.43 -2.39 -0.38
CA GLY A 128 -9.24 -1.15 -1.14
C GLY A 128 -7.96 -0.43 -0.75
N PHE A 129 -7.19 -0.02 -1.75
CA PHE A 129 -6.02 0.84 -1.59
C PHE A 129 -5.67 1.44 -2.97
N HIS A 130 -6.44 2.43 -3.39
CA HIS A 130 -6.39 2.93 -4.76
C HIS A 130 -6.97 4.34 -4.87
N ALA A 131 -6.66 5.04 -5.95
CA ALA A 131 -7.34 6.27 -6.31
C ALA A 131 -8.47 6.01 -7.31
N GLU A 132 -9.68 6.47 -7.04
CA GLU A 132 -10.82 6.47 -7.94
C GLU A 132 -10.97 7.85 -8.57
N THR A 133 -11.23 7.94 -9.87
CA THR A 133 -11.50 9.22 -10.53
C THR A 133 -12.95 9.27 -10.96
N HIS A 134 -13.67 10.23 -10.40
CA HIS A 134 -15.08 10.53 -10.66
C HIS A 134 -15.21 11.92 -11.28
N ALA A 135 -16.44 12.35 -11.58
CA ALA A 135 -16.69 13.65 -12.22
C ALA A 135 -16.35 14.84 -11.31
N ASP A 136 -16.40 14.65 -10.00
CA ASP A 136 -16.17 15.62 -8.93
C ASP A 136 -14.71 15.67 -8.44
N GLY A 137 -13.87 14.71 -8.84
CA GLY A 137 -12.45 14.71 -8.56
C GLY A 137 -11.83 13.32 -8.48
N THR A 138 -10.61 13.26 -7.94
CA THR A 138 -9.92 12.01 -7.67
C THR A 138 -9.89 11.77 -6.17
N THR A 139 -10.45 10.65 -5.73
CA THR A 139 -10.56 10.27 -4.32
C THR A 139 -9.69 9.05 -4.07
N VAL A 140 -8.83 9.11 -3.05
CA VAL A 140 -8.12 7.93 -2.56
C VAL A 140 -9.01 7.18 -1.59
N VAL A 141 -8.99 5.85 -1.71
CA VAL A 141 -9.79 4.92 -0.95
C VAL A 141 -8.85 3.93 -0.25
N ILE A 142 -9.04 3.75 1.05
CA ILE A 142 -8.46 2.63 1.81
C ILE A 142 -9.61 1.90 2.51
N HIS A 143 -9.79 0.62 2.22
CA HIS A 143 -10.86 -0.20 2.79
C HIS A 143 -10.24 -1.44 3.44
N LEU A 144 -10.50 -1.58 4.74
CA LEU A 144 -9.92 -2.61 5.60
C LEU A 144 -11.02 -3.26 6.44
N HIS A 145 -11.14 -4.59 6.33
CA HIS A 145 -11.87 -5.41 7.31
C HIS A 145 -10.89 -5.79 8.41
N THR A 146 -11.24 -5.54 9.66
CA THR A 146 -10.35 -5.62 10.81
C THR A 146 -10.97 -6.46 11.92
N GLU A 147 -10.18 -7.37 12.48
CA GLU A 147 -10.57 -8.20 13.63
C GLU A 147 -9.54 -8.08 14.74
N LEU A 148 -10.01 -7.91 15.98
CA LEU A 148 -9.18 -7.98 17.17
C LEU A 148 -9.36 -9.35 17.81
N MET A 149 -8.34 -10.21 17.71
CA MET A 149 -8.39 -11.59 18.19
C MET A 149 -7.67 -11.75 19.53
N GLU A 150 -8.26 -12.49 20.46
CA GLU A 150 -7.57 -12.96 21.66
C GLU A 150 -6.79 -14.25 21.36
N ASN A 151 -5.47 -14.22 21.50
CA ASN A 151 -4.60 -15.31 21.04
C ASN A 151 -4.76 -16.61 21.85
N ARG A 152 -5.12 -16.51 23.13
CA ARG A 152 -5.28 -17.69 24.00
C ARG A 152 -6.51 -18.51 23.63
N SER A 153 -7.65 -17.84 23.42
CA SER A 153 -8.91 -18.49 23.09
C SER A 153 -9.15 -18.62 21.59
N ARG A 154 -8.38 -17.89 20.76
CA ARG A 154 -8.57 -17.72 19.31
C ARG A 154 -9.95 -17.17 18.95
N LYS A 155 -10.54 -16.37 19.83
CA LYS A 155 -11.82 -15.71 19.59
C LYS A 155 -11.58 -14.34 19.00
N SER A 156 -12.35 -14.02 17.96
CA SER A 156 -12.55 -12.63 17.52
C SER A 156 -13.35 -11.90 18.60
N LEU A 157 -12.77 -10.87 19.20
CA LEU A 157 -13.42 -10.07 20.24
C LEU A 157 -14.33 -9.03 19.60
N CYS A 158 -13.82 -8.34 18.59
CA CYS A 158 -14.56 -7.34 17.82
C CYS A 158 -14.17 -7.40 16.35
N VAL A 159 -15.11 -6.97 15.51
CA VAL A 159 -14.95 -6.87 14.06
C VAL A 159 -15.35 -5.47 13.62
N LEU A 160 -14.59 -4.88 12.70
CA LEU A 160 -14.82 -3.56 12.12
C LEU A 160 -14.53 -3.61 10.62
N ASP A 161 -15.51 -3.24 9.81
CA ASP A 161 -15.29 -2.93 8.39
C ASP A 161 -15.22 -1.41 8.24
N GLN A 162 -14.07 -0.90 7.80
CA GLN A 162 -13.83 0.54 7.70
C GLN A 162 -13.32 0.92 6.32
N ARG A 163 -13.97 1.92 5.73
CA ARG A 163 -13.61 2.51 4.45
C ARG A 163 -13.33 3.99 4.64
N GLU A 164 -12.06 4.36 4.50
CA GLU A 164 -11.59 5.73 4.56
C GLU A 164 -11.37 6.31 3.17
N GLU A 165 -11.78 7.56 2.99
CA GLU A 165 -11.70 8.28 1.74
C GLU A 165 -11.05 9.65 1.92
N ALA A 166 -10.17 10.03 1.00
CA ALA A 166 -9.55 11.34 0.99
C ALA A 166 -9.53 11.92 -0.42
N LEU A 167 -10.17 13.07 -0.60
CA LEU A 167 -10.12 13.82 -1.86
C LEU A 167 -8.69 14.29 -2.13
N ALA A 168 -8.17 14.02 -3.33
CA ALA A 168 -6.90 14.55 -3.80
C ALA A 168 -7.12 15.90 -4.50
N ALA A 169 -6.14 16.81 -4.37
CA ALA A 169 -6.21 18.12 -5.03
C ALA A 169 -6.14 18.00 -6.57
N SER A 170 -5.46 16.96 -7.07
CA SER A 170 -5.46 16.57 -8.46
C SER A 170 -5.04 15.09 -8.61
N ALA A 171 -5.09 14.56 -9.83
CA ALA A 171 -4.60 13.21 -10.15
C ALA A 171 -3.07 13.12 -10.27
N LYS A 172 -2.32 14.18 -9.92
CA LYS A 172 -0.85 14.15 -9.91
C LYS A 172 -0.34 13.32 -8.73
N LEU A 173 0.79 12.65 -8.94
CA LEU A 173 1.40 11.74 -7.96
C LEU A 173 1.52 12.35 -6.56
N ASP A 174 2.08 13.55 -6.42
CA ASP A 174 2.32 14.15 -5.10
C ASP A 174 1.00 14.47 -4.37
N ASP A 175 -0.04 14.89 -5.10
CA ASP A 175 -1.38 15.13 -4.54
C ASP A 175 -2.07 13.82 -4.13
N LEU A 176 -1.88 12.76 -4.91
CA LEU A 176 -2.34 11.41 -4.56
C LEU A 176 -1.64 10.90 -3.30
N MET A 177 -0.31 11.05 -3.18
CA MET A 177 0.43 10.61 -1.99
C MET A 177 0.00 11.37 -0.74
N SER A 178 -0.30 12.66 -0.89
CA SER A 178 -0.90 13.47 0.17
C SER A 178 -2.27 12.91 0.60
N ALA A 179 -3.12 12.53 -0.34
CA ALA A 179 -4.43 11.93 -0.07
C ALA A 179 -4.34 10.53 0.56
N PHE A 180 -3.47 9.65 0.06
CA PHE A 180 -3.17 8.36 0.69
C PHE A 180 -2.71 8.52 2.14
N SER A 181 -1.83 9.47 2.41
CA SER A 181 -1.34 9.72 3.77
C SER A 181 -2.44 10.21 4.71
N ARG A 182 -3.37 11.06 4.22
CA ARG A 182 -4.53 11.50 5.00
C ARG A 182 -5.50 10.35 5.28
N ALA A 183 -5.84 9.55 4.27
CA ALA A 183 -6.73 8.39 4.45
C ALA A 183 -6.12 7.37 5.42
N ALA A 184 -4.82 7.08 5.31
CA ALA A 184 -4.13 6.18 6.22
C ALA A 184 -4.08 6.72 7.66
N SER A 185 -3.85 8.04 7.81
CA SER A 185 -3.88 8.70 9.11
C SER A 185 -5.24 8.57 9.79
N ALA A 186 -6.34 8.86 9.08
CA ALA A 186 -7.69 8.70 9.59
C ALA A 186 -7.95 7.24 10.00
N LEU A 187 -7.67 6.30 9.10
CA LEU A 187 -7.83 4.87 9.33
C LEU A 187 -7.07 4.40 10.58
N SER A 188 -5.80 4.78 10.71
CA SER A 188 -4.96 4.38 11.85
C SER A 188 -5.46 4.96 13.18
N THR A 189 -5.98 6.18 13.16
CA THR A 189 -6.53 6.84 14.36
C THR A 189 -7.78 6.09 14.84
N ASP A 190 -8.69 5.80 13.92
CA ASP A 190 -9.95 5.14 14.23
C ASP A 190 -9.75 3.68 14.64
N ILE A 191 -8.92 2.93 13.92
CA ILE A 191 -8.58 1.54 14.30
C ILE A 191 -7.89 1.50 15.67
N THR A 192 -7.04 2.47 15.99
CA THR A 192 -6.39 2.54 17.30
C THR A 192 -7.42 2.77 18.40
N ARG A 193 -8.32 3.73 18.21
CA ARG A 193 -9.41 4.02 19.17
C ARG A 193 -10.32 2.82 19.35
N TRP A 194 -10.84 2.28 18.25
CA TRP A 194 -11.71 1.11 18.23
C TRP A 194 -11.08 -0.11 18.92
N SER A 195 -9.80 -0.39 18.66
CA SER A 195 -9.11 -1.53 19.27
C SER A 195 -9.01 -1.39 20.79
N ARG A 196 -8.87 -0.17 21.31
CA ARG A 196 -8.82 0.10 22.77
C ARG A 196 -10.19 0.03 23.42
N ASP A 197 -11.21 0.47 22.72
CA ASP A 197 -12.60 0.50 23.20
C ASP A 197 -13.19 -0.91 23.20
N CYS A 198 -12.86 -1.74 22.20
CA CYS A 198 -13.20 -3.16 22.18
C CYS A 198 -12.79 -3.90 23.47
N LEU A 199 -11.67 -3.53 24.08
CA LEU A 199 -11.19 -4.13 25.33
C LEU A 199 -11.86 -3.55 26.59
N ALA A 200 -12.59 -2.45 26.48
CA ALA A 200 -13.37 -1.91 27.58
C ALA A 200 -14.70 -2.66 27.75
N ASP A 201 -15.23 -3.20 26.65
CA ASP A 201 -16.54 -3.84 26.57
C ASP A 201 -16.47 -5.38 26.65
N ALA A 202 -15.27 -5.96 26.62
CA ALA A 202 -14.99 -7.40 26.68
C ALA A 202 -14.70 -7.90 28.11
#